data_AF-A0A3D3WBX6-F1
#
_entry.id   AF-A0A3D3WBX6-F1
#
_cell.length_a   1.000
_cell.length_b   1.000
_cell.length_c   1.000
_cell.angle_alpha   90.00
_cell.angle_beta   90.00
_cell.angle_gamma   90.00
#
_symmetry.space_group_name_H-M   'P 1'
#
loop_
_entity.id
_entity.type
_entity.pdbx_description
1 polymer ?
#
loop_
_entity_poly.entity_id
_entity_poly.type
_entity_poly.pdbx_seq_one_letter_code
_entity_poly.pdbx_strand_id
1 'polypeptide(L)' 'LAVQAMARIILTEEQEKQIQHGQSIQISAPSAPLDEEMACLNIQGKLIAIGNWMPAAAAEQGYSLIKPRKVFKS' A
#
# COMPACT_ATOMS: atom_id res chain seq x y z
N LEU A 1 -6.86 -12.25 -22.21
CA LEU A 1 -6.56 -12.18 -20.77
C LEU A 1 -6.65 -10.72 -20.36
N ALA A 2 -7.64 -10.33 -19.57
CA ALA A 2 -7.61 -9.02 -18.92
C ALA A 2 -6.55 -9.10 -17.83
N VAL A 3 -5.43 -8.38 -18.01
CA VAL A 3 -4.49 -8.15 -16.92
C VAL A 3 -5.24 -7.28 -15.93
N GLN A 4 -5.72 -7.84 -14.81
CA GLN A 4 -6.23 -7.02 -13.71
C GLN A 4 -5.08 -6.10 -13.30
N ALA A 5 -5.24 -4.80 -13.54
CA ALA A 5 -4.27 -3.81 -13.17
C ALA A 5 -4.22 -3.77 -11.64
N MET A 6 -3.16 -4.35 -11.06
CA MET A 6 -2.96 -4.33 -9.62
C MET A 6 -2.96 -2.87 -9.15
N ALA A 7 -3.74 -2.56 -8.12
CA ALA A 7 -3.80 -1.22 -7.56
C ALA A 7 -2.39 -0.81 -7.10
N ARG A 8 -2.02 0.45 -7.36
CA ARG A 8 -0.69 0.99 -7.04
C ARG A 8 -0.80 2.27 -6.24
N ILE A 9 0.11 2.44 -5.30
CA ILE A 9 0.32 3.69 -4.59
C ILE A 9 1.78 4.11 -4.66
N ILE A 10 1.97 5.42 -4.65
CA ILE A 10 3.28 6.02 -4.46
C ILE A 10 3.42 6.35 -2.97
N LEU A 11 4.45 5.79 -2.35
CA LEU A 11 4.82 6.04 -0.97
C LEU A 11 5.61 7.33 -0.86
N THR A 12 5.40 8.06 0.22
CA THR A 12 6.37 9.06 0.69
C THR A 12 7.62 8.38 1.23
N GLU A 13 8.73 9.11 1.37
CA GLU A 13 9.97 8.56 1.96
C GLU A 13 9.75 8.03 3.38
N GLU A 14 8.85 8.65 4.15
CA GLU A 14 8.51 8.20 5.50
C GLU A 14 7.75 6.87 5.46
N GLN A 15 6.73 6.76 4.61
CA GLN A 15 5.96 5.53 4.42
C GLN A 15 6.83 4.40 3.88
N GLU A 16 7.76 4.70 2.97
CA GLU A 16 8.75 3.74 2.47
C GLU A 16 9.57 3.14 3.61
N LYS A 17 10.12 3.97 4.50
CA LYS A 17 10.88 3.50 5.67
C LYS A 17 10.03 2.64 6.60
N GLN A 18 8.79 3.06 6.87
CA GLN A 18 7.85 2.31 7.70
C GLN A 18 7.58 0.91 7.10
N ILE A 19 7.22 0.84 5.81
CA ILE A 19 6.99 -0.43 5.11
C ILE A 19 8.23 -1.31 5.07
N GLN A 20 9.42 -0.72 4.86
CA GLN A 20 10.68 -1.47 4.84
C GLN A 20 10.99 -2.12 6.19
N HIS A 21 10.53 -1.53 7.29
CA HIS A 21 10.60 -2.07 8.64
C HIS A 21 9.45 -3.03 8.97
N GLY A 22 8.57 -3.34 8.00
CA GLY A 22 7.41 -4.20 8.17
C GLY A 22 6.25 -3.55 8.90
N GLN A 23 6.26 -2.23 9.07
CA GLN A 23 5.17 -1.49 9.70
C GLN A 23 4.05 -1.26 8.69
N SER A 24 2.82 -1.21 9.19
CA SER A 24 1.67 -0.80 8.39
C SER A 24 1.71 0.72 8.18
N ILE A 25 1.34 1.16 6.99
CA ILE A 25 1.24 2.59 6.66
C ILE A 25 -0.22 3.00 6.53
N GLN A 26 -0.50 4.25 6.87
CA GLN A 26 -1.79 4.85 6.61
C GLN A 26 -1.75 5.57 5.26
N ILE A 27 -2.77 5.32 4.44
CA ILE A 27 -2.99 5.97 3.16
C ILE A 27 -4.42 6.53 3.10
N SER A 28 -4.65 7.51 2.23
CA SER A 28 -6.01 7.91 1.87
C SER A 28 -6.71 6.73 1.19
N ALA A 29 -7.97 6.47 1.57
CA ALA A 29 -8.74 5.37 1.03
C ALA A 29 -8.82 5.50 -0.50
N PRO A 30 -8.31 4.54 -1.28
CA PRO A 30 -8.44 4.57 -2.72
C PRO A 30 -9.91 4.37 -3.10
N SER A 31 -10.32 4.93 -4.23
CA SER A 31 -11.65 4.68 -4.82
C SER A 31 -11.78 3.24 -5.38
N ALA A 32 -10.67 2.50 -5.40
CA ALA A 32 -10.56 1.14 -5.90
C ALA A 32 -10.99 0.11 -4.84
N PRO A 33 -11.43 -1.09 -5.24
CA PRO A 33 -11.92 -2.11 -4.31
C PRO A 33 -10.88 -2.48 -3.25
N LEU A 34 -11.37 -2.57 -2.02
CA LEU A 34 -10.62 -2.64 -0.77
C LEU A 34 -10.08 -4.04 -0.44
N ASP A 35 -10.31 -5.01 -1.32
CA ASP A 35 -9.95 -6.42 -1.13
C ASP A 35 -8.81 -6.90 -2.05
N GLU A 36 -8.19 -6.00 -2.82
CA GLU A 36 -7.13 -6.35 -3.76
C GLU A 36 -5.72 -6.12 -3.21
N GLU A 37 -4.77 -6.93 -3.68
CA GLU A 37 -3.33 -6.73 -3.42
C GLU A 37 -2.87 -5.40 -4.03
N MET A 38 -2.01 -4.67 -3.31
CA MET A 38 -1.51 -3.37 -3.73
C MET A 38 0.00 -3.34 -3.89
N ALA A 39 0.46 -2.79 -5.01
CA ALA A 39 1.84 -2.41 -5.23
C ALA A 39 2.15 -1.10 -4.51
N CYS A 40 3.10 -1.15 -3.59
CA CYS A 40 3.66 0.01 -2.92
C CYS A 40 4.95 0.41 -3.65
N LEU A 41 4.90 1.49 -4.40
CA LEU A 41 6.02 2.03 -5.16
C LEU A 41 6.62 3.23 -4.42
N ASN A 42 7.93 3.47 -4.50
CA ASN A 42 8.50 4.73 -3.99
C ASN A 42 8.25 5.90 -4.96
N ILE A 43 8.69 7.10 -4.59
CA ILE A 43 8.60 8.32 -5.41
C ILE A 43 9.30 8.20 -6.78
N GLN A 44 10.23 7.26 -6.93
CA GLN A 44 10.92 6.97 -8.19
C GLN A 44 10.18 5.92 -9.04
N GLY A 45 9.03 5.42 -8.59
CA GLY A 45 8.24 4.38 -9.24
C GLY A 45 8.77 2.95 -9.04
N LYS A 46 9.74 2.75 -8.15
CA LYS A 46 10.29 1.43 -7.84
C LYS A 46 9.40 0.68 -6.87
N LEU A 47 9.12 -0.60 -7.14
CA LEU A 47 8.36 -1.46 -6.24
C LEU A 47 9.15 -1.75 -4.97
N ILE A 48 8.61 -1.32 -3.83
CA ILE A 48 9.19 -1.53 -2.49
C ILE A 48 8.46 -2.65 -1.75
N ALA A 49 7.14 -2.74 -1.90
CA ALA A 49 6.38 -3.80 -1.25
C ALA A 49 5.10 -4.16 -2.01
N ILE A 50 4.59 -5.35 -1.72
CA ILE A 50 3.19 -5.71 -1.97
C ILE A 50 2.53 -5.82 -0.61
N GLY A 51 1.42 -5.11 -0.45
CA GLY A 51 0.64 -5.08 0.78
C GLY A 51 -0.81 -5.43 0.52
N ASN A 52 -1.48 -5.87 1.58
CA ASN A 52 -2.93 -5.99 1.56
C ASN A 52 -3.53 -4.76 2.19
N TRP A 53 -4.60 -4.30 1.57
CA TRP A 53 -5.42 -3.27 2.15
C TRP A 53 -6.16 -3.82 3.38
N MET A 54 -6.26 -3.00 4.42
CA MET A 54 -7.00 -3.31 5.62
C MET A 54 -7.92 -2.13 5.94
N PRO A 55 -9.25 -2.36 6.04
CA PRO A 55 -10.12 -1.35 6.59
C PRO A 55 -9.63 -1.04 8.01
N ALA A 56 -9.31 0.23 8.28
CA ALA A 56 -9.04 0.64 9.64
C ALA A 56 -10.32 0.40 10.45
N ALA A 57 -10.22 -0.31 11.59
CA ALA A 57 -11.37 -0.61 12.45
C ALA A 57 -12.11 0.67 12.91
N ALA A 58 -11.42 1.81 12.86
CA ALA A 58 -12.00 3.14 12.86
C ALA A 58 -12.00 3.65 11.41
N ALA A 59 -13.07 3.39 10.66
CA ALA A 59 -13.37 4.09 9.41
C ALA A 59 -13.79 5.55 9.69
N GLU A 60 -13.05 6.23 10.57
CA GLU A 60 -13.15 7.66 10.72
C GLU A 60 -12.44 8.29 9.51
N GLN A 61 -13.25 8.79 8.58
CA GLN A 61 -12.87 9.90 7.69
C GLN A 61 -11.82 9.60 6.59
N GLY A 62 -12.01 8.52 5.81
CA GLY A 62 -11.37 8.43 4.48
C GLY A 62 -9.91 8.00 4.45
N TYR A 63 -9.43 7.35 5.52
CA TYR A 63 -8.11 6.74 5.57
C TYR A 63 -8.16 5.24 5.75
N SER A 64 -7.07 4.57 5.41
CA SER A 64 -6.98 3.11 5.43
C SER A 64 -5.55 2.65 5.64
N LEU A 65 -5.39 1.43 6.12
CA LEU A 65 -4.09 0.88 6.43
C LEU A 65 -3.66 -0.10 5.35
N ILE A 66 -2.38 -0.06 5.02
CA ILE A 66 -1.74 -1.10 4.22
C ILE A 66 -0.78 -1.83 5.10
N LYS A 67 -1.00 -3.14 5.19
CA LYS A 67 -0.07 -4.05 5.86
C LYS A 67 0.84 -4.67 4.79
N PRO A 68 2.17 -4.45 4.84
CA PRO A 68 3.08 -5.07 3.90
C PRO A 68 3.04 -6.60 4.09
N ARG A 69 2.86 -7.33 2.99
CA ARG A 69 2.90 -8.80 2.93
C ARG A 69 4.25 -9.29 2.42
N LYS A 70 4.82 -8.57 1.46
CA LYS A 70 6.13 -8.84 0.89
C LYS A 70 6.88 -7.53 0.71
N VAL A 71 8.03 -7.42 1.34
CA VAL A 71 8.92 -6.25 1.22
C VAL A 71 10.10 -6.65 0.33
N PHE A 72 10.37 -5.86 -0.69
CA PHE A 72 11.50 -6.00 -1.59
C PHE A 72 12.63 -5.10 -1.09
N LYS A 73 13.66 -5.73 -0.53
CA LYS A 73 14.90 -5.04 -0.21
C LYS A 73 15.74 -5.01 -1.48
N SER A 74 16.22 -3.83 -1.82
CA SER A 74 17.15 -3.65 -2.93
C SER A 74 18.59 -3.70 -2.48
#